data_AF-A0A367HKE6-F1
#
_entry.id   AF-A0A367HKE6-F1
#
_cell.length_a   1.000
_cell.length_b   1.000
_cell.length_c   1.000
_cell.angle_alpha   90.00
_cell.angle_beta   90.00
_cell.angle_gamma   90.00
#
_symmetry.space_group_name_H-M   'P 1'
#
loop_
_entity.id
_entity.type
_entity.pdbx_description
1 polymer ?
#
loop_
_entity_poly.entity_id
_entity_poly.type
_entity_poly.pdbx_seq_one_letter_code
_entity_poly.pdbx_strand_id
1 'polypeptide(L)'
;MADALVYRAEGAAVAHGTSLYGFTVTAWRLPATYPPFAALLFVPAAYVPLAALKAAFCVGNVALCALLVHLSCRFAGLAPGRTVVLGATALGLWLEPVFQTLLFGQVNLALACLVLWDLSRPAGAPGKGFAVGVAAGIKLTPLFFVPHLLVRGRHREALTVLAGFGATVLLGALVLPDASVEFFTRRLFETGRVGKAWIVDNQSLQGLLARLLHTTAPGPVWALAAAAVGAAGLWTAHRADERRALLVSAFTALLISPISWSHHWVWCVPLIAVLVAEGHPRTAAATAVVFTARSLWLVPHAGDLDLRLPLWQQPLAAPYPLIGLAVLGWAAWRARAVGVDSQLSARSSSASMIR
;
A
#
# COMPACT_ATOMS: atom_id res chain seq x y z
N MET A 1 -7.33 -1.59 -18.88
CA MET A 1 -5.94 -1.41 -18.41
C MET A 1 -5.43 -0.03 -18.79
N ALA A 2 -5.93 1.00 -18.10
CA ALA A 2 -5.51 2.38 -18.35
C ALA A 2 -4.08 2.63 -17.87
N ASP A 3 -3.70 2.08 -16.71
CA ASP A 3 -2.38 2.30 -16.12
C ASP A 3 -1.27 1.56 -16.86
N ALA A 4 -1.54 0.37 -17.42
CA ALA A 4 -0.60 -0.27 -18.32
C ALA A 4 -0.26 0.58 -19.56
N LEU A 5 -1.20 1.44 -20.02
CA LEU A 5 -0.93 2.40 -21.09
C LEU A 5 -0.09 3.57 -20.59
N VAL A 6 -0.26 4.01 -19.34
CA VAL A 6 0.61 5.02 -18.71
C VAL A 6 2.03 4.48 -18.61
N TYR A 7 2.24 3.25 -18.12
CA TYR A 7 3.55 2.60 -18.05
C TYR A 7 4.20 2.49 -19.43
N ARG A 8 3.44 2.03 -20.42
CA ARG A 8 3.92 1.95 -21.80
C ARG A 8 4.34 3.32 -22.34
N ALA A 9 3.59 4.37 -22.03
CA ALA A 9 3.89 5.74 -22.47
C ALA A 9 5.11 6.31 -21.75
N GLU A 10 5.27 6.08 -20.45
CA GLU A 10 6.47 6.43 -19.69
C GLU A 10 7.71 5.74 -20.27
N GLY A 11 7.63 4.43 -20.51
CA GLY A 11 8.69 3.67 -21.16
C GLY A 11 9.01 4.16 -22.58
N ALA A 12 7.99 4.54 -23.36
CA ALA A 12 8.16 5.10 -24.70
C ALA A 12 8.79 6.49 -24.67
N ALA A 13 8.50 7.30 -23.64
CA ALA A 13 9.12 8.61 -23.48
C ALA A 13 10.63 8.47 -23.22
N VAL A 14 11.01 7.54 -22.34
CA VAL A 14 12.41 7.19 -22.10
C VAL A 14 13.08 6.65 -23.36
N ALA A 15 12.46 5.68 -24.02
CA ALA A 15 12.98 5.03 -25.22
C ALA A 15 13.26 5.99 -26.39
N HIS A 16 12.44 7.02 -26.54
CA HIS A 16 12.54 7.98 -27.65
C HIS A 16 13.12 9.33 -27.23
N GLY A 17 13.57 9.49 -25.99
CA GLY A 17 14.14 10.75 -25.48
C GLY A 17 13.16 11.93 -25.44
N THR A 18 11.87 11.67 -25.19
CA THR A 18 10.86 12.73 -25.06
C THR A 18 10.56 13.06 -23.58
N SER A 19 9.84 14.16 -23.35
CA SER A 19 9.56 14.63 -21.97
C SER A 19 8.69 13.62 -21.20
N LEU A 20 9.22 13.12 -20.07
CA LEU A 20 8.54 12.15 -19.22
C LEU A 20 7.26 12.69 -18.57
N TYR A 21 7.24 13.98 -18.21
CA TYR A 21 6.11 14.61 -17.51
C TYR A 21 5.32 15.59 -18.39
N GLY A 22 5.58 15.59 -19.71
CA GLY A 22 4.97 16.50 -20.68
C GLY A 22 3.75 15.95 -21.42
N PHE A 23 3.27 14.75 -21.08
CA PHE A 23 2.17 14.10 -21.79
C PHE A 23 1.06 13.60 -20.85
N THR A 24 -0.09 13.32 -21.47
CA THR A 24 -1.19 12.57 -20.86
C THR A 24 -1.70 11.52 -21.83
N VAL A 25 -2.15 10.38 -21.33
CA VAL A 25 -2.68 9.29 -22.16
C VAL A 25 -4.10 8.88 -21.76
N THR A 26 -4.74 8.07 -22.61
CA THR A 26 -6.13 7.58 -22.47
C THR A 26 -7.18 8.68 -22.59
N ALA A 27 -8.47 8.29 -22.66
CA ALA A 27 -9.58 9.24 -22.65
C ALA A 27 -9.65 10.09 -21.37
N TRP A 28 -9.05 9.61 -20.27
CA TRP A 28 -9.04 10.26 -18.97
C TRP A 28 -7.86 11.21 -18.75
N ARG A 29 -7.01 11.41 -19.76
CA ARG A 29 -5.83 12.29 -19.71
C ARG A 29 -4.93 12.03 -18.48
N LEU A 30 -4.62 10.75 -18.24
CA LEU A 30 -3.76 10.33 -17.13
C LEU A 30 -2.31 10.75 -17.39
N PRO A 31 -1.65 11.47 -16.47
CA PRO A 31 -0.26 11.87 -16.60
C PRO A 31 0.70 10.78 -16.08
N ALA A 32 1.99 10.92 -16.40
CA ALA A 32 3.05 10.11 -15.79
C ALA A 32 3.23 10.45 -14.31
N THR A 33 3.03 9.52 -13.39
CA THR A 33 2.99 9.82 -11.92
C THR A 33 4.14 9.21 -11.13
N TYR A 34 4.97 8.41 -11.77
CA TYR A 34 5.99 7.61 -11.09
C TYR A 34 7.37 8.30 -11.07
N PRO A 35 8.26 7.93 -10.13
CA PRO A 35 9.64 8.37 -10.15
C PRO A 35 10.36 7.92 -11.43
N PRO A 36 11.40 8.63 -11.90
CA PRO A 36 12.08 8.31 -13.17
C PRO A 36 12.60 6.87 -13.27
N PHE A 37 13.04 6.28 -12.15
CA PHE A 37 13.47 4.88 -12.11
C PHE A 37 12.37 3.91 -12.58
N ALA A 38 11.10 4.17 -12.25
CA ALA A 38 9.99 3.33 -12.70
C ALA A 38 9.85 3.38 -14.22
N ALA A 39 9.99 4.55 -14.84
CA ALA A 39 9.92 4.72 -16.28
C ALA A 39 11.00 3.90 -17.01
N LEU A 40 12.20 3.78 -16.42
CA LEU A 40 13.27 2.91 -16.93
C LEU A 40 12.83 1.44 -16.97
N LEU A 41 12.16 0.97 -15.92
CA LEU A 41 11.62 -0.40 -15.86
C LEU A 41 10.50 -0.64 -16.87
N PHE A 42 9.80 0.42 -17.30
CA PHE A 42 8.71 0.33 -18.26
C PHE A 42 9.15 0.46 -19.72
N VAL A 43 10.42 0.75 -20.00
CA VAL A 43 10.97 0.81 -21.38
C VAL A 43 10.60 -0.42 -22.23
N PRO A 44 10.72 -1.67 -21.73
CA PRO A 44 10.33 -2.84 -22.53
C PRO A 44 8.86 -2.82 -22.99
N ALA A 45 7.96 -2.23 -22.20
CA ALA A 45 6.54 -2.15 -22.54
C ALA A 45 6.27 -1.30 -23.79
N ALA A 46 7.17 -0.37 -24.14
CA ALA A 46 7.06 0.46 -25.34
C ALA A 46 7.07 -0.40 -26.63
N TYR A 47 7.92 -1.44 -26.64
CA TYR A 47 8.21 -2.26 -27.81
C TYR A 47 7.30 -3.50 -27.95
N VAL A 48 6.53 -3.82 -26.92
CA VAL A 48 5.62 -4.98 -26.94
C VAL A 48 4.28 -4.58 -27.57
N PRO A 49 3.71 -5.41 -28.49
CA PRO A 49 2.37 -5.19 -29.02
C PRO A 49 1.33 -5.08 -27.90
N LEU A 50 0.36 -4.17 -28.03
CA LEU A 50 -0.55 -3.82 -26.94
C LEU A 50 -1.35 -5.02 -26.40
N ALA A 51 -1.79 -5.91 -27.29
CA ALA A 51 -2.52 -7.12 -26.88
C ALA A 51 -1.65 -8.04 -26.02
N ALA A 52 -0.40 -8.27 -26.42
CA ALA A 52 0.56 -9.05 -25.67
C ALA A 52 0.91 -8.39 -24.33
N LEU A 53 1.06 -7.07 -24.30
CA LEU A 53 1.29 -6.33 -23.05
C LEU A 53 0.13 -6.52 -22.07
N LYS A 54 -1.12 -6.34 -22.52
CA LYS A 54 -2.32 -6.55 -21.68
C LYS A 54 -2.41 -8.00 -21.18
N ALA A 55 -2.14 -8.98 -22.04
CA ALA A 55 -2.09 -10.38 -21.65
C ALA A 55 -1.02 -10.65 -20.59
N ALA A 56 0.20 -10.11 -20.78
CA ALA A 56 1.29 -10.22 -19.83
C ALA A 56 0.95 -9.60 -18.46
N PHE A 57 0.34 -8.42 -18.43
CA PHE A 57 -0.13 -7.80 -17.19
C PHE A 57 -1.23 -8.61 -16.50
N CYS A 58 -2.14 -9.22 -17.27
CA CYS A 58 -3.19 -10.08 -16.72
C CYS A 58 -2.58 -11.32 -16.06
N VAL A 59 -1.81 -12.10 -16.81
CA VAL A 59 -1.17 -13.33 -16.32
C VAL A 59 -0.21 -13.04 -15.18
N GLY A 60 0.60 -11.98 -15.32
CA GLY A 60 1.54 -11.53 -14.30
C GLY A 60 0.85 -11.15 -12.99
N ASN A 61 -0.26 -10.40 -13.05
CA ASN A 61 -1.00 -10.04 -11.82
C ASN A 61 -1.71 -11.25 -11.18
N VAL A 62 -2.19 -12.22 -11.96
CA VAL A 62 -2.72 -13.47 -11.39
C VAL A 62 -1.60 -14.25 -10.67
N ALA A 63 -0.43 -14.37 -11.30
CA ALA A 63 0.72 -15.04 -10.69
C ALA A 63 1.22 -14.29 -9.43
N LEU A 64 1.27 -12.96 -9.46
CA LEU A 64 1.63 -12.13 -8.31
C LEU A 64 0.58 -12.20 -7.20
N CYS A 65 -0.70 -12.35 -7.52
CA CYS A 65 -1.74 -12.60 -6.53
C CYS A 65 -1.49 -13.94 -5.82
N ALA A 66 -1.19 -15.01 -6.57
CA ALA A 66 -0.85 -16.31 -5.99
C ALA A 66 0.41 -16.25 -5.12
N LEU A 67 1.43 -15.52 -5.57
CA LEU A 67 2.64 -15.27 -4.78
C LEU A 67 2.31 -14.49 -3.50
N LEU A 68 1.50 -13.43 -3.59
CA LEU A 68 1.11 -12.63 -2.43
C LEU A 68 0.33 -13.48 -1.41
N VAL A 69 -0.59 -14.33 -1.87
CA VAL A 69 -1.31 -15.30 -1.02
C VAL A 69 -0.31 -16.24 -0.34
N HIS A 70 0.62 -16.83 -1.09
CA HIS A 70 1.63 -17.72 -0.53
C HIS A 70 2.50 -17.02 0.53
N LEU A 71 3.04 -15.85 0.21
CA LEU A 71 3.84 -15.03 1.14
C LEU A 71 3.03 -14.63 2.37
N SER A 72 1.76 -14.26 2.19
CA SER A 72 0.84 -13.90 3.27
C SER A 72 0.61 -15.04 4.25
N CYS A 73 0.37 -16.25 3.73
CA CYS A 73 0.23 -17.43 4.56
C CYS A 73 1.52 -17.75 5.32
N ARG A 74 2.68 -17.73 4.65
CA ARG A 74 3.98 -17.96 5.28
C ARG A 74 4.28 -16.93 6.36
N PHE A 75 4.03 -15.65 6.08
CA PHE A 75 4.15 -14.55 7.03
C PHE A 75 3.25 -14.75 8.25
N ALA A 76 2.02 -15.24 8.03
CA ALA A 76 1.08 -15.60 9.09
C ALA A 76 1.42 -16.92 9.82
N GLY A 77 2.51 -17.60 9.46
CA GLY A 77 2.95 -18.86 10.08
C GLY A 77 2.18 -20.09 9.60
N LEU A 78 1.44 -19.97 8.50
CA LEU A 78 0.73 -21.07 7.86
C LEU A 78 1.64 -21.74 6.81
N ALA A 79 1.42 -23.04 6.59
CA ALA A 79 2.05 -23.81 5.52
C ALA A 79 0.98 -24.24 4.50
N PRO A 80 0.56 -23.36 3.57
CA PRO A 80 -0.55 -23.67 2.68
C PRO A 80 -0.12 -24.68 1.62
N GLY A 81 -0.91 -25.74 1.44
CA GLY A 81 -0.77 -26.63 0.29
C GLY A 81 -1.19 -25.93 -1.01
N ARG A 82 -0.82 -26.51 -2.16
CA ARG A 82 -1.11 -25.95 -3.50
C ARG A 82 -2.59 -25.62 -3.70
N THR A 83 -3.50 -26.50 -3.26
CA THR A 83 -4.95 -26.31 -3.38
C THR A 83 -5.43 -25.09 -2.61
N VAL A 84 -4.89 -24.83 -1.42
CA VAL A 84 -5.25 -23.66 -0.60
C VAL A 84 -4.78 -22.39 -1.29
N VAL A 85 -3.54 -22.36 -1.80
CA VAL A 85 -3.02 -21.19 -2.54
C VAL A 85 -3.88 -20.91 -3.77
N LEU A 86 -4.19 -21.92 -4.57
CA LEU A 86 -5.03 -21.75 -5.77
C LEU A 86 -6.45 -21.28 -5.43
N GLY A 87 -7.10 -21.89 -4.44
CA GLY A 87 -8.43 -21.48 -4.00
C GLY A 87 -8.47 -20.06 -3.44
N ALA A 88 -7.51 -19.72 -2.57
CA ALA A 88 -7.39 -18.38 -2.02
C ALA A 88 -7.00 -17.34 -3.07
N THR A 89 -6.24 -17.72 -4.11
CA THR A 89 -5.97 -16.85 -5.27
C THR A 89 -7.26 -16.58 -6.03
N ALA A 90 -8.03 -17.63 -6.37
CA ALA A 90 -9.29 -17.48 -7.08
C ALA A 90 -10.27 -16.57 -6.35
N LEU A 91 -10.38 -16.71 -5.01
CA LEU A 91 -11.16 -15.79 -4.17
C LEU A 91 -10.55 -14.39 -4.10
N GLY A 92 -9.22 -14.32 -3.97
CA GLY A 92 -8.46 -13.08 -3.88
C GLY A 92 -8.63 -12.18 -5.11
N LEU A 93 -8.79 -12.75 -6.31
CA LEU A 93 -9.06 -12.02 -7.55
C LEU A 93 -10.38 -11.23 -7.52
N TRP A 94 -11.32 -11.58 -6.63
CA TRP A 94 -12.59 -10.87 -6.49
C TRP A 94 -12.55 -9.71 -5.49
N LEU A 95 -11.56 -9.71 -4.58
CA LEU A 95 -11.30 -8.57 -3.70
C LEU A 95 -11.06 -7.34 -4.56
N GLU A 96 -11.80 -6.26 -4.30
CA GLU A 96 -11.80 -5.07 -5.16
C GLU A 96 -10.38 -4.53 -5.44
N PRO A 97 -9.45 -4.42 -4.46
CA PRO A 97 -8.13 -3.87 -4.74
C PRO A 97 -7.32 -4.72 -5.73
N VAL A 98 -7.50 -6.05 -5.65
CA VAL A 98 -6.84 -7.01 -6.55
C VAL A 98 -7.53 -6.98 -7.92
N PHE A 99 -8.86 -6.99 -7.94
CA PHE A 99 -9.65 -6.89 -9.17
C PHE A 99 -9.30 -5.64 -9.97
N GLN A 100 -9.30 -4.47 -9.31
CA GLN A 100 -8.91 -3.21 -9.94
C GLN A 100 -7.45 -3.22 -10.39
N THR A 101 -6.57 -3.89 -9.65
CA THR A 101 -5.17 -4.06 -10.08
C THR A 101 -5.08 -4.79 -11.44
N LEU A 102 -5.87 -5.84 -11.65
CA LEU A 102 -5.97 -6.51 -12.95
C LEU A 102 -6.63 -5.61 -14.01
N LEU A 103 -7.75 -4.94 -13.66
CA LEU A 103 -8.51 -4.12 -14.60
C LEU A 103 -7.66 -2.97 -15.17
N PHE A 104 -6.87 -2.32 -14.33
CA PHE A 104 -6.00 -1.22 -14.72
C PHE A 104 -4.63 -1.68 -15.21
N GLY A 105 -4.19 -2.89 -14.86
CA GLY A 105 -2.85 -3.39 -15.16
C GLY A 105 -1.81 -2.73 -14.26
N GLN A 106 -2.08 -2.67 -12.96
CA GLN A 106 -1.27 -2.01 -11.94
C GLN A 106 -0.13 -2.90 -11.44
N VAL A 107 0.87 -2.30 -10.78
CA VAL A 107 2.06 -2.99 -10.26
C VAL A 107 2.02 -3.22 -8.74
N ASN A 108 0.93 -2.83 -8.06
CA ASN A 108 0.86 -2.85 -6.60
C ASN A 108 1.04 -4.25 -5.99
N LEU A 109 0.60 -5.32 -6.67
CA LEU A 109 0.85 -6.69 -6.22
C LEU A 109 2.35 -7.02 -6.21
N ALA A 110 3.10 -6.58 -7.21
CA ALA A 110 4.56 -6.75 -7.24
C ALA A 110 5.22 -6.01 -6.07
N LEU A 111 4.82 -4.77 -5.82
CA LEU A 111 5.35 -3.98 -4.70
C LEU A 111 5.02 -4.61 -3.34
N ALA A 112 3.78 -5.07 -3.14
CA ALA A 112 3.38 -5.77 -1.93
C ALA A 112 4.17 -7.06 -1.72
N CYS A 113 4.37 -7.86 -2.78
CA CYS A 113 5.21 -9.06 -2.74
C CYS A 113 6.66 -8.74 -2.36
N LEU A 114 7.28 -7.73 -2.98
CA LEU A 114 8.65 -7.31 -2.66
C LEU A 114 8.78 -6.91 -1.19
N VAL A 115 7.88 -6.04 -0.71
CA VAL A 115 7.92 -5.55 0.68
C VAL A 115 7.68 -6.70 1.66
N LEU A 116 6.64 -7.51 1.44
CA LEU A 116 6.29 -8.60 2.33
C LEU A 116 7.38 -9.67 2.36
N TRP A 117 7.91 -10.07 1.21
CA TRP A 117 9.03 -11.00 1.14
C TRP A 117 10.24 -10.47 1.90
N ASP A 118 10.66 -9.23 1.61
CA ASP A 118 11.87 -8.65 2.18
C ASP A 118 11.79 -8.53 3.71
N LEU A 119 10.70 -7.96 4.22
CA LEU A 119 10.54 -7.73 5.65
C LEU A 119 10.23 -9.01 6.45
N SER A 120 9.69 -10.04 5.80
CA SER A 120 9.44 -11.36 6.43
C SER A 120 10.68 -12.24 6.53
N ARG A 121 11.82 -11.84 5.94
CA ARG A 121 13.09 -12.57 6.10
C ARG A 121 13.54 -12.60 7.57
N PRO A 122 14.38 -13.55 7.99
CA PRO A 122 14.98 -13.55 9.33
C PRO A 122 15.66 -12.20 9.67
N ALA A 123 15.67 -11.85 10.95
CA ALA A 123 16.35 -10.64 11.42
C ALA A 123 17.86 -10.72 11.08
N GLY A 124 18.43 -9.63 10.58
CA GLY A 124 19.86 -9.58 10.22
C GLY A 124 20.22 -10.30 8.90
N ALA A 125 19.24 -10.80 8.14
CA ALA A 125 19.51 -11.39 6.83
C ALA A 125 20.25 -10.37 5.91
N PRO A 126 21.31 -10.78 5.19
CA PRO A 126 22.05 -9.88 4.29
C PRO A 126 21.14 -9.19 3.27
N GLY A 127 21.29 -7.87 3.15
CA GLY A 127 20.50 -7.06 2.23
C GLY A 127 19.02 -6.92 2.61
N LYS A 128 18.60 -7.28 3.84
CA LYS A 128 17.23 -7.04 4.32
C LYS A 128 16.89 -5.55 4.34
N GLY A 129 15.82 -5.18 3.66
CA GLY A 129 15.38 -3.81 3.39
C GLY A 129 15.66 -3.32 1.97
N PHE A 130 16.59 -3.93 1.23
CA PHE A 130 16.98 -3.42 -0.10
C PHE A 130 15.81 -3.46 -1.10
N ALA A 131 15.01 -4.53 -1.09
CA ALA A 131 13.88 -4.67 -2.01
C ALA A 131 12.72 -3.75 -1.65
N VAL A 132 12.53 -3.43 -0.36
CA VAL A 132 11.63 -2.34 0.06
C VAL A 132 12.11 -1.00 -0.51
N GLY A 133 13.43 -0.74 -0.48
CA GLY A 133 14.04 0.44 -1.08
C GLY A 133 13.82 0.53 -2.60
N VAL A 134 13.99 -0.59 -3.30
CA VAL A 134 13.68 -0.67 -4.74
C VAL A 134 12.19 -0.43 -5.01
N ALA A 135 11.30 -1.03 -4.21
CA ALA A 135 9.86 -0.79 -4.29
C ALA A 135 9.52 0.69 -4.07
N ALA A 136 10.18 1.35 -3.11
CA ALA A 136 10.09 2.79 -2.87
C ALA A 136 10.53 3.62 -4.09
N GLY A 137 11.56 3.16 -4.82
CA GLY A 137 12.03 3.76 -6.06
C GLY A 137 11.02 3.68 -7.20
N ILE A 138 10.19 2.64 -7.21
CA ILE A 138 9.08 2.49 -8.16
C ILE A 138 7.89 3.35 -7.73
N LYS A 139 7.55 3.33 -6.44
CA LYS A 139 6.42 4.10 -5.88
C LYS A 139 6.76 4.47 -4.44
N LEU A 140 6.63 5.74 -4.08
CA LEU A 140 7.21 6.24 -2.82
C LEU A 140 6.59 5.69 -1.53
N THR A 141 5.35 5.16 -1.58
CA THR A 141 4.62 4.71 -0.38
C THR A 141 5.41 3.74 0.52
N PRO A 142 6.12 2.71 -0.01
CA PRO A 142 7.05 1.88 0.76
C PRO A 142 8.10 2.60 1.63
N LEU A 143 8.44 3.87 1.39
CA LEU A 143 9.37 4.61 2.26
C LEU A 143 8.86 4.74 3.70
N PHE A 144 7.55 4.60 3.94
CA PHE A 144 7.00 4.55 5.31
C PHE A 144 7.57 3.38 6.14
N PHE A 145 8.10 2.34 5.51
CA PHE A 145 8.77 1.26 6.24
C PHE A 145 10.11 1.68 6.85
N VAL A 146 10.71 2.82 6.45
CA VAL A 146 11.91 3.37 7.11
C VAL A 146 11.60 3.77 8.56
N PRO A 147 10.66 4.69 8.86
CA PRO A 147 10.32 5.02 10.24
C PRO A 147 9.77 3.82 11.01
N HIS A 148 9.05 2.89 10.36
CA HIS A 148 8.67 1.61 10.98
C HIS A 148 9.92 0.86 11.50
N LEU A 149 10.92 0.64 10.66
CA LEU A 149 12.14 -0.07 11.07
C LEU A 149 12.88 0.69 12.18
N LEU A 150 12.93 2.02 12.12
CA LEU A 150 13.55 2.85 13.16
C LEU A 150 12.86 2.70 14.51
N VAL A 151 11.53 2.76 14.58
CA VAL A 151 10.82 2.56 15.86
C VAL A 151 10.94 1.12 16.38
N ARG A 152 11.30 0.16 15.52
CA ARG A 152 11.60 -1.22 15.90
C ARG A 152 13.07 -1.43 16.31
N GLY A 153 13.89 -0.38 16.35
CA GLY A 153 15.33 -0.47 16.62
C GLY A 153 16.15 -1.12 15.49
N ARG A 154 15.54 -1.31 14.32
CA ARG A 154 16.09 -2.02 13.16
C ARG A 154 16.85 -1.07 12.22
N HIS A 155 17.79 -0.31 12.79
CA HIS A 155 18.50 0.78 12.10
C HIS A 155 19.28 0.31 10.87
N ARG A 156 19.96 -0.84 10.94
CA ARG A 156 20.72 -1.39 9.80
C ARG A 156 19.82 -1.62 8.59
N GLU A 157 18.65 -2.19 8.82
CA GLU A 157 17.72 -2.50 7.74
C GLU A 157 17.04 -1.23 7.22
N ALA A 158 16.77 -0.24 8.08
CA ALA A 158 16.34 1.09 7.64
C ALA A 158 17.37 1.76 6.71
N LEU A 159 18.66 1.66 7.04
CA LEU A 159 19.74 2.12 6.16
C LEU A 159 19.79 1.33 4.85
N THR A 160 19.55 0.02 4.88
CA THR A 160 19.46 -0.80 3.65
C THR A 160 18.27 -0.38 2.77
N VAL A 161 17.12 -0.03 3.35
CA VAL A 161 15.98 0.53 2.61
C VAL A 161 16.39 1.83 1.93
N LEU A 162 17.02 2.74 2.68
CA LEU A 162 17.51 4.01 2.15
C LEU A 162 18.59 3.81 1.07
N ALA A 163 19.46 2.82 1.21
CA ALA A 163 20.46 2.48 0.20
C ALA A 163 19.82 1.94 -1.09
N GLY A 164 18.83 1.04 -0.98
CA GLY A 164 18.07 0.54 -2.13
C GLY A 164 17.32 1.67 -2.84
N PHE A 165 16.63 2.53 -2.08
CA PHE A 165 15.96 3.71 -2.63
C PHE A 165 16.96 4.67 -3.27
N GLY A 166 18.04 5.01 -2.57
CA GLY A 166 19.10 5.88 -3.08
C GLY A 166 19.72 5.36 -4.37
N ALA A 167 19.93 4.05 -4.49
CA ALA A 167 20.42 3.43 -5.73
C ALA A 167 19.44 3.60 -6.91
N THR A 168 18.13 3.45 -6.67
CA THR A 168 17.11 3.70 -7.71
C THR A 168 17.06 5.18 -8.12
N VAL A 169 17.15 6.10 -7.16
CA VAL A 169 17.19 7.55 -7.43
C VAL A 169 18.43 7.91 -8.21
N LEU A 170 19.60 7.39 -7.82
CA LEU A 170 20.86 7.60 -8.51
C LEU A 170 20.79 7.09 -9.95
N LEU A 171 20.28 5.89 -10.17
CA LEU A 171 20.11 5.36 -11.53
C LEU A 171 19.17 6.23 -12.36
N GLY A 172 18.05 6.67 -11.77
CA GLY A 172 17.14 7.63 -12.41
C GLY A 172 17.84 8.94 -12.78
N ALA A 173 18.64 9.50 -11.88
CA ALA A 173 19.36 10.75 -12.11
C ALA A 173 20.48 10.63 -13.16
N LEU A 174 21.16 9.48 -13.22
CA LEU A 174 22.20 9.22 -14.21
C LEU A 174 21.64 9.04 -15.63
N VAL A 175 20.47 8.42 -15.76
CA VAL A 175 19.86 8.14 -17.08
C VAL A 175 18.91 9.26 -17.52
N LEU A 176 18.20 9.87 -16.57
CA LEU A 176 17.15 10.88 -16.79
C LEU A 176 17.34 12.07 -15.82
N PRO A 177 18.43 12.86 -15.96
CA PRO A 177 18.79 13.91 -15.00
C PRO A 177 17.70 14.98 -14.86
N ASP A 178 17.22 15.55 -15.98
CA ASP A 178 16.22 16.63 -15.96
C ASP A 178 14.89 16.16 -15.38
N ALA A 179 14.43 14.96 -15.79
CA ALA A 179 13.21 14.38 -15.24
C ALA A 179 13.36 14.07 -13.74
N SER A 180 14.55 13.69 -13.28
CA SER A 180 14.82 13.46 -11.85
C SER A 180 14.75 14.75 -11.05
N VAL A 181 15.35 15.84 -11.55
CA VAL A 181 15.22 17.16 -10.93
C VAL A 181 13.76 17.59 -10.92
N GLU A 182 13.05 17.51 -12.06
CA GLU A 182 11.64 17.91 -12.16
C GLU A 182 10.75 17.10 -11.20
N PHE A 183 10.98 15.79 -11.08
CA PHE A 183 10.21 14.94 -10.19
C PHE A 183 10.39 15.31 -8.73
N PHE A 184 11.64 15.31 -8.24
CA PHE A 184 11.92 15.46 -6.81
C PHE A 184 11.78 16.90 -6.30
N THR A 185 11.89 17.91 -7.17
CA THR A 185 11.74 19.32 -6.77
C THR A 185 10.32 19.86 -6.97
N ARG A 186 9.55 19.30 -7.92
CA ARG A 186 8.25 19.84 -8.30
C ARG A 186 7.14 18.79 -8.29
N ARG A 187 7.23 17.76 -9.14
CA ARG A 187 6.09 16.84 -9.36
C ARG A 187 5.68 16.04 -8.13
N LEU A 188 6.62 15.79 -7.22
CA LEU A 188 6.36 15.15 -5.94
C LEU A 188 5.36 15.92 -5.07
N PHE A 189 5.37 17.25 -5.14
CA PHE A 189 4.53 18.12 -4.31
C PHE A 189 3.21 18.50 -4.98
N GLU A 190 3.09 18.30 -6.31
CA GLU A 190 1.87 18.55 -7.10
C GLU A 190 0.85 17.39 -6.98
N THR A 191 0.36 17.10 -5.78
CA THR A 191 -0.51 15.94 -5.53
C THR A 191 -1.83 15.96 -6.33
N GLY A 192 -2.38 17.15 -6.60
CA GLY A 192 -3.60 17.31 -7.41
C GLY A 192 -3.45 16.86 -8.87
N ARG A 193 -2.21 16.69 -9.36
CA ARG A 193 -1.91 16.18 -10.70
C ARG A 193 -2.20 14.68 -10.82
N VAL A 194 -2.04 13.94 -9.73
CA VAL A 194 -2.20 12.48 -9.70
C VAL A 194 -3.68 12.10 -9.81
N GLY A 195 -4.57 12.93 -9.28
CA GLY A 195 -6.01 12.80 -9.41
C GLY A 195 -6.78 13.66 -8.42
N LYS A 196 -8.11 13.60 -8.50
CA LYS A 196 -9.00 14.35 -7.60
C LYS A 196 -9.01 13.70 -6.23
N ALA A 197 -8.78 14.48 -5.17
CA ALA A 197 -8.69 13.93 -3.82
C ALA A 197 -10.02 13.35 -3.30
N TRP A 198 -11.16 13.86 -3.77
CA TRP A 198 -12.48 13.54 -3.21
C TRP A 198 -13.21 12.37 -3.86
N ILE A 199 -12.77 11.89 -5.04
CA ILE A 199 -13.47 10.80 -5.73
C ILE A 199 -13.43 9.52 -4.89
N VAL A 200 -14.47 8.70 -5.00
CA VAL A 200 -14.63 7.48 -4.19
C VAL A 200 -13.47 6.50 -4.34
N ASP A 201 -12.76 6.50 -5.46
CA ASP A 201 -11.53 5.72 -5.65
C ASP A 201 -10.45 6.05 -4.60
N ASN A 202 -10.38 7.31 -4.15
CA ASN A 202 -9.41 7.72 -3.14
C ASN A 202 -9.87 7.26 -1.75
N GLN A 203 -9.25 6.17 -1.32
CA GLN A 203 -9.43 5.50 -0.06
C GLN A 203 -8.32 5.89 0.94
N SER A 204 -7.87 7.15 0.93
CA SER A 204 -7.00 7.73 1.97
C SER A 204 -7.82 8.49 3.02
N LEU A 205 -7.17 8.94 4.10
CA LEU A 205 -7.75 9.91 5.02
C LEU A 205 -8.06 11.24 4.34
N GLN A 206 -7.27 11.65 3.34
CA GLN A 206 -7.56 12.88 2.59
C GLN A 206 -8.88 12.76 1.84
N GLY A 207 -9.11 11.64 1.15
CA GLY A 207 -10.36 11.39 0.44
C GLY A 207 -11.57 11.31 1.37
N LEU A 208 -11.42 10.60 2.49
CA LEU A 208 -12.46 10.56 3.53
C LEU A 208 -12.80 11.97 4.05
N LEU A 209 -11.80 12.74 4.45
CA LEU A 209 -12.02 14.09 5.00
C LEU A 209 -12.55 15.07 3.96
N ALA A 210 -12.12 14.96 2.69
CA ALA A 210 -12.67 15.77 1.60
C ALA A 210 -14.17 15.56 1.45
N ARG A 211 -14.64 14.32 1.48
CA ARG A 211 -16.06 13.97 1.39
C ARG A 211 -16.85 14.32 2.64
N LEU A 212 -16.27 14.16 3.83
CA LEU A 212 -16.92 14.51 5.11
C LEU A 212 -17.09 16.02 5.28
N LEU A 213 -16.09 16.80 4.85
CA LEU A 213 -16.07 18.26 4.99
C LEU A 213 -16.61 18.98 3.74
N HIS A 214 -17.03 18.22 2.72
CA HIS A 214 -17.48 18.73 1.42
C HIS A 214 -16.51 19.74 0.80
N THR A 215 -15.20 19.51 0.95
CA THR A 215 -14.13 20.36 0.42
C THR A 215 -13.18 19.58 -0.49
N THR A 216 -12.76 20.19 -1.59
CA THR A 216 -11.80 19.59 -2.54
C THR A 216 -10.37 19.57 -1.99
N ALA A 217 -10.08 20.41 -1.00
CA ALA A 217 -8.76 20.56 -0.39
C ALA A 217 -8.85 20.67 1.14
N PRO A 218 -8.91 19.53 1.87
CA PRO A 218 -8.94 19.53 3.34
C PRO A 218 -7.74 20.20 4.01
N GLY A 219 -6.63 20.36 3.28
CA GLY A 219 -5.47 21.16 3.69
C GLY A 219 -4.96 20.79 5.10
N PRO A 220 -4.87 21.75 6.04
CA PRO A 220 -4.37 21.50 7.39
C PRO A 220 -5.14 20.43 8.17
N VAL A 221 -6.44 20.28 7.94
CA VAL A 221 -7.26 19.28 8.65
C VAL A 221 -6.78 17.86 8.31
N TRP A 222 -6.52 17.60 7.02
CA TRP A 222 -5.91 16.34 6.62
C TRP A 222 -4.49 16.20 7.13
N ALA A 223 -3.65 17.24 7.05
CA ALA A 223 -2.27 17.17 7.52
C ALA A 223 -2.18 16.81 9.01
N LEU A 224 -3.03 17.42 9.85
CA LEU A 224 -3.10 17.12 11.29
C LEU A 224 -3.61 15.69 11.54
N ALA A 225 -4.67 15.26 10.83
CA ALA A 225 -5.19 13.91 10.95
C ALA A 225 -4.16 12.85 10.49
N ALA A 226 -3.46 13.11 9.39
CA ALA A 226 -2.40 12.26 8.86
C ALA A 226 -1.21 12.19 9.83
N ALA A 227 -0.79 13.31 10.43
CA ALA A 227 0.24 13.33 11.46
C ALA A 227 -0.16 12.53 12.70
N ALA A 228 -1.40 12.71 13.19
CA ALA A 228 -1.93 11.99 14.34
C ALA A 228 -2.01 10.48 14.08
N VAL A 229 -2.58 10.07 12.93
CA VAL A 229 -2.68 8.65 12.54
C VAL A 229 -1.31 8.05 12.24
N GLY A 230 -0.40 8.82 11.63
CA GLY A 230 0.99 8.42 11.40
C GLY A 230 1.73 8.13 12.71
N ALA A 231 1.64 9.05 13.67
CA ALA A 231 2.23 8.89 14.99
C ALA A 231 1.60 7.71 15.76
N ALA A 232 0.27 7.59 15.76
CA ALA A 232 -0.44 6.48 16.38
C ALA A 232 -0.07 5.12 15.74
N GLY A 233 0.05 5.08 14.42
CA GLY A 233 0.47 3.89 13.67
C GLY A 233 1.90 3.46 14.02
N LEU A 234 2.85 4.40 14.06
CA LEU A 234 4.24 4.13 14.46
C LEU A 234 4.35 3.72 15.93
N TRP A 235 3.64 4.39 16.83
CA TRP A 235 3.57 4.02 18.25
C TRP A 235 2.99 2.61 18.43
N THR A 236 1.93 2.28 17.69
CA THR A 236 1.32 0.95 17.73
C THR A 236 2.27 -0.11 17.16
N ALA A 237 2.95 0.18 16.05
CA ALA A 237 3.93 -0.72 15.45
C ALA A 237 5.13 -0.97 16.36
N HIS A 238 5.58 0.04 17.13
CA HIS A 238 6.62 -0.13 18.14
C HIS A 238 6.23 -1.17 19.21
N ARG A 239 4.97 -1.22 19.62
CA ARG A 239 4.50 -2.10 20.72
C ARG A 239 3.91 -3.44 20.26
N ALA A 240 3.49 -3.56 19.01
CA ALA A 240 2.87 -4.77 18.47
C ALA A 240 3.91 -5.88 18.23
N ASP A 241 3.46 -7.12 18.06
CA ASP A 241 4.31 -8.18 17.49
C ASP A 241 4.64 -7.88 16.02
N GLU A 242 5.61 -8.59 15.46
CA GLU A 242 6.13 -8.33 14.13
C GLU A 242 5.06 -8.35 13.03
N ARG A 243 4.09 -9.27 13.12
CA ARG A 243 3.06 -9.42 12.08
C ARG A 243 2.12 -8.24 12.08
N ARG A 244 1.62 -7.87 13.26
CA ARG A 244 0.72 -6.73 13.44
C ARG A 244 1.45 -5.42 13.18
N ALA A 245 2.71 -5.28 13.57
CA ALA A 245 3.50 -4.08 13.33
C ALA A 245 3.66 -3.78 11.84
N LEU A 246 3.94 -4.79 11.01
CA LEU A 246 4.04 -4.63 9.56
C LEU A 246 2.70 -4.26 8.94
N LEU A 247 1.62 -4.97 9.29
CA LEU A 247 0.27 -4.67 8.78
C LEU A 247 -0.19 -3.26 9.19
N VAL A 248 -0.05 -2.89 10.47
CA VAL A 248 -0.35 -1.53 10.94
C VAL A 248 0.43 -0.49 10.15
N SER A 249 1.70 -0.74 9.86
CA SER A 249 2.53 0.21 9.11
C SER A 249 2.10 0.33 7.65
N ALA A 250 1.73 -0.78 7.00
CA ALA A 250 1.23 -0.77 5.63
C ALA A 250 -0.11 -0.01 5.53
N PHE A 251 -1.04 -0.29 6.45
CA PHE A 251 -2.32 0.41 6.51
C PHE A 251 -2.16 1.89 6.89
N THR A 252 -1.24 2.22 7.80
CA THR A 252 -0.93 3.61 8.14
C THR A 252 -0.40 4.37 6.92
N ALA A 253 0.55 3.78 6.17
CA ALA A 253 1.08 4.39 4.95
C ALA A 253 -0.02 4.70 3.92
N LEU A 254 -1.00 3.79 3.77
CA LEU A 254 -2.15 4.00 2.88
C LEU A 254 -3.10 5.08 3.40
N LEU A 255 -3.37 5.11 4.71
CA LEU A 255 -4.24 6.10 5.32
C LEU A 255 -3.69 7.52 5.17
N ILE A 256 -2.40 7.72 5.43
CA ILE A 256 -1.77 9.04 5.50
C ILE A 256 -1.27 9.57 4.16
N SER A 257 -1.21 8.72 3.12
CA SER A 257 -0.88 9.16 1.77
C SER A 257 -1.92 10.18 1.27
N PRO A 258 -1.51 11.26 0.57
CA PRO A 258 -2.46 12.23 0.00
C PRO A 258 -3.51 11.56 -0.91
N ILE A 259 -3.06 10.54 -1.64
CA ILE A 259 -3.89 9.71 -2.49
C ILE A 259 -3.52 8.26 -2.27
N SER A 260 -4.53 7.45 -1.92
CA SER A 260 -4.45 6.00 -1.90
C SER A 260 -5.65 5.46 -2.66
N TRP A 261 -5.45 5.17 -3.94
CA TRP A 261 -6.48 4.55 -4.76
C TRP A 261 -6.90 3.20 -4.18
N SER A 262 -8.12 2.77 -4.45
CA SER A 262 -8.69 1.51 -3.95
C SER A 262 -7.76 0.31 -4.21
N HIS A 263 -7.18 0.24 -5.41
CA HIS A 263 -6.21 -0.78 -5.82
C HIS A 263 -4.84 -0.74 -5.13
N HIS A 264 -4.54 0.26 -4.27
CA HIS A 264 -3.36 0.24 -3.40
C HIS A 264 -3.56 -0.66 -2.17
N TRP A 265 -4.81 -0.99 -1.83
CA TRP A 265 -5.19 -1.71 -0.62
C TRP A 265 -5.11 -3.24 -0.75
N VAL A 266 -4.25 -3.76 -1.65
CA VAL A 266 -3.97 -5.21 -1.79
C VAL A 266 -3.41 -5.86 -0.51
N TRP A 267 -3.00 -5.04 0.46
CA TRP A 267 -2.67 -5.42 1.83
C TRP A 267 -3.83 -6.06 2.62
N CYS A 268 -5.05 -6.02 2.10
CA CYS A 268 -6.15 -6.83 2.62
C CYS A 268 -5.85 -8.34 2.57
N VAL A 269 -5.07 -8.82 1.59
CA VAL A 269 -4.69 -10.23 1.46
C VAL A 269 -3.86 -10.73 2.66
N PRO A 270 -2.72 -10.09 3.03
CA PRO A 270 -1.98 -10.48 4.22
C PRO A 270 -2.77 -10.25 5.52
N LEU A 271 -3.63 -9.23 5.60
CA LEU A 271 -4.51 -9.05 6.75
C LEU A 271 -5.44 -10.25 6.96
N ILE A 272 -6.12 -10.71 5.90
CA ILE A 272 -7.01 -11.87 5.95
C ILE A 272 -6.24 -13.13 6.37
N ALA A 273 -5.05 -13.36 5.81
CA ALA A 273 -4.22 -14.51 6.17
C ALA A 273 -3.82 -14.50 7.66
N VAL A 274 -3.43 -13.33 8.20
CA VAL A 274 -3.11 -13.17 9.62
C VAL A 274 -4.34 -13.40 10.51
N LEU A 275 -5.50 -12.85 10.14
CA LEU A 275 -6.74 -13.06 10.90
C LEU A 275 -7.14 -14.54 10.96
N VAL A 276 -6.99 -15.28 9.85
CA VAL A 276 -7.23 -16.73 9.82
C VAL A 276 -6.23 -17.45 10.73
N ALA A 277 -4.94 -17.16 10.62
CA ALA A 277 -3.91 -17.81 11.41
C ALA A 277 -4.03 -17.55 12.92
N GLU A 278 -4.58 -16.39 13.30
CA GLU A 278 -4.83 -16.03 14.69
C GLU A 278 -6.15 -16.57 15.25
N GLY A 279 -6.89 -17.38 14.50
CA GLY A 279 -8.15 -17.97 14.97
C GLY A 279 -9.35 -17.01 14.92
N HIS A 280 -9.31 -16.00 14.06
CA HIS A 280 -10.41 -15.05 13.85
C HIS A 280 -11.07 -15.22 12.45
N PRO A 281 -11.54 -16.42 12.06
CA PRO A 281 -12.04 -16.67 10.71
C PRO A 281 -13.30 -15.86 10.36
N ARG A 282 -14.15 -15.55 11.35
CA ARG A 282 -15.33 -14.68 11.15
C ARG A 282 -14.93 -13.25 10.78
N THR A 283 -13.93 -12.70 11.46
CA THR A 283 -13.38 -11.37 11.16
C THR A 283 -12.66 -11.35 9.82
N ALA A 284 -11.93 -12.43 9.49
CA ALA A 284 -11.31 -12.61 8.18
C ALA A 284 -12.35 -12.63 7.05
N ALA A 285 -13.44 -13.39 7.24
CA ALA A 285 -14.54 -13.45 6.29
C ALA A 285 -15.26 -12.09 6.15
N ALA A 286 -15.55 -11.40 7.27
CA ALA A 286 -16.14 -10.07 7.25
C ALA A 286 -15.24 -9.06 6.50
N THR A 287 -13.92 -9.11 6.74
CA THR A 287 -12.94 -8.28 6.03
C THR A 287 -12.97 -8.57 4.52
N ALA A 288 -12.96 -9.85 4.13
CA ALA A 288 -13.05 -10.26 2.74
C ALA A 288 -14.36 -9.80 2.09
N VAL A 289 -15.49 -9.88 2.80
CA VAL A 289 -16.80 -9.39 2.33
C VAL A 289 -16.77 -7.89 2.08
N VAL A 290 -16.23 -7.08 3.00
CA VAL A 290 -16.15 -5.62 2.80
C VAL A 290 -15.32 -5.28 1.55
N PHE A 291 -14.17 -5.94 1.35
CA PHE A 291 -13.35 -5.71 0.16
C PHE A 291 -13.97 -6.29 -1.13
N THR A 292 -14.82 -7.32 -1.04
CA THR A 292 -15.50 -7.89 -2.22
C THR A 292 -16.79 -7.12 -2.56
N ALA A 293 -17.43 -6.51 -1.57
CA ALA A 293 -18.72 -5.82 -1.72
C ALA A 293 -18.64 -4.57 -2.60
N ARG A 294 -17.45 -4.00 -2.81
CA ARG A 294 -17.24 -2.85 -3.70
C ARG A 294 -18.13 -1.66 -3.35
N SER A 295 -18.42 -1.47 -2.05
CA SER A 295 -19.44 -0.51 -1.59
C SER A 295 -19.19 0.93 -2.06
N LEU A 296 -17.93 1.31 -2.24
CA LEU A 296 -17.55 2.65 -2.72
C LEU A 296 -18.06 2.93 -4.13
N TRP A 297 -18.33 1.89 -4.92
CA TRP A 297 -18.89 1.99 -6.27
C TRP A 297 -20.44 2.01 -6.27
N LEU A 298 -21.08 1.76 -5.13
CA LEU A 298 -22.53 1.75 -4.98
C LEU A 298 -23.10 3.13 -4.62
N VAL A 299 -22.25 4.04 -4.14
CA VAL A 299 -22.64 5.42 -3.85
C VAL A 299 -22.50 6.29 -5.11
N PRO A 300 -23.15 7.48 -5.17
CA PRO A 300 -22.94 8.42 -6.28
C PRO A 300 -21.45 8.77 -6.48
N HIS A 301 -20.97 8.66 -7.71
CA HIS A 301 -19.55 8.84 -8.06
C HIS A 301 -19.37 9.56 -9.41
N ALA A 302 -20.23 10.56 -9.66
CA ALA A 302 -20.22 11.34 -10.88
C ALA A 302 -20.16 12.85 -10.57
N GLY A 303 -19.07 13.49 -10.98
CA GLY A 303 -18.90 14.94 -10.85
C GLY A 303 -18.82 15.40 -9.40
N ASP A 304 -19.65 16.37 -9.02
CA ASP A 304 -19.69 16.91 -7.65
C ASP A 304 -20.34 15.97 -6.63
N LEU A 305 -21.05 14.93 -7.11
CA LEU A 305 -21.71 13.96 -6.24
C LEU A 305 -20.71 13.11 -5.46
N ASP A 306 -19.49 12.90 -5.99
CA ASP A 306 -18.38 12.29 -5.25
C ASP A 306 -18.05 13.05 -3.96
N LEU A 307 -18.20 14.38 -3.98
CA LEU A 307 -17.80 15.25 -2.88
C LEU A 307 -18.92 15.45 -1.86
N ARG A 308 -20.17 15.57 -2.34
CA ARG A 308 -21.33 15.96 -1.53
C ARG A 308 -22.17 14.77 -1.09
N LEU A 309 -21.52 13.72 -0.57
CA LEU A 309 -22.20 12.53 -0.08
C LEU A 309 -22.81 12.75 1.31
N PRO A 310 -24.08 12.38 1.55
CA PRO A 310 -24.69 12.45 2.87
C PRO A 310 -23.95 11.55 3.87
N LEU A 311 -23.94 11.93 5.16
CA LEU A 311 -23.15 11.26 6.20
C LEU A 311 -23.38 9.74 6.28
N TRP A 312 -24.62 9.28 6.04
CA TRP A 312 -24.95 7.85 6.07
C TRP A 312 -24.31 7.04 4.94
N GLN A 313 -23.92 7.68 3.82
CA GLN A 313 -23.21 7.02 2.71
C GLN A 313 -21.69 6.98 2.93
N GLN A 314 -21.14 7.76 3.87
CA GLN A 314 -19.69 7.85 4.09
C GLN A 314 -19.03 6.51 4.45
N PRO A 315 -19.64 5.64 5.28
CA PRO A 315 -19.08 4.31 5.52
C PRO A 315 -19.02 3.43 4.28
N LEU A 316 -19.95 3.61 3.34
CA LEU A 316 -19.97 2.89 2.06
C LEU A 316 -18.95 3.46 1.08
N ALA A 317 -18.75 4.78 1.10
CA ALA A 317 -17.82 5.52 0.24
C ALA A 317 -16.35 5.42 0.69
N ALA A 318 -16.09 5.17 1.98
CA ALA A 318 -14.74 5.09 2.55
C ALA A 318 -14.53 3.82 3.41
N PRO A 319 -14.87 2.62 2.92
CA PRO A 319 -14.77 1.39 3.71
C PRO A 319 -13.32 1.08 4.11
N TYR A 320 -12.33 1.44 3.29
CA TYR A 320 -10.96 1.01 3.54
C TYR A 320 -10.26 1.89 4.60
N PRO A 321 -10.42 3.22 4.60
CA PRO A 321 -10.01 4.04 5.74
C PRO A 321 -10.58 3.55 7.06
N LEU A 322 -11.86 3.17 7.10
CA LEU A 322 -12.49 2.63 8.31
C LEU A 322 -11.86 1.30 8.75
N ILE A 323 -11.61 0.38 7.82
CA ILE A 323 -10.87 -0.85 8.11
C ILE A 323 -9.47 -0.54 8.62
N GLY A 324 -8.75 0.39 8.00
CA GLY A 324 -7.40 0.76 8.42
C GLY A 324 -7.38 1.31 9.84
N LEU A 325 -8.30 2.22 10.17
CA LEU A 325 -8.44 2.74 11.53
C LEU A 325 -8.82 1.62 12.52
N ALA A 326 -9.68 0.67 12.13
CA ALA A 326 -10.01 -0.48 12.95
C ALA A 326 -8.81 -1.42 13.19
N VAL A 327 -7.96 -1.65 12.18
CA VAL A 327 -6.71 -2.41 12.31
C VAL A 327 -5.75 -1.75 13.29
N LEU A 328 -5.57 -0.42 13.18
CA LEU A 328 -4.76 0.37 14.10
C LEU A 328 -5.31 0.27 15.53
N GLY A 329 -6.61 0.48 15.72
CA GLY A 329 -7.27 0.41 17.03
C GLY A 329 -7.18 -0.98 17.66
N TRP A 330 -7.41 -2.03 16.88
CA TRP A 330 -7.30 -3.42 17.33
C TRP A 330 -5.87 -3.76 17.75
N ALA A 331 -4.87 -3.41 16.95
CA ALA A 331 -3.47 -3.66 17.28
C ALA A 331 -3.03 -2.87 18.53
N ALA A 332 -3.47 -1.61 18.67
CA ALA A 332 -3.20 -0.79 19.86
C ALA A 332 -3.82 -1.38 21.12
N TRP A 333 -5.05 -1.87 21.04
CA TRP A 333 -5.74 -2.54 22.15
C TRP A 333 -4.99 -3.80 22.59
N ARG A 334 -4.59 -4.66 21.65
CA ARG A 334 -3.81 -5.88 21.96
C ARG A 334 -2.45 -5.57 22.57
N ALA A 335 -1.76 -4.55 22.07
CA ALA A 335 -0.46 -4.13 22.60
C ALA A 335 -0.54 -3.61 24.05
N ARG A 336 -1.71 -3.09 24.48
CA ARG A 336 -1.97 -2.71 25.87
C ARG A 336 -2.24 -3.94 26.74
N ALA A 337 -3.07 -4.87 26.29
CA ALA A 337 -3.42 -6.08 27.04
C ALA A 337 -2.18 -6.90 27.43
N VAL A 338 -1.26 -7.14 26.49
CA VAL A 338 0.00 -7.88 26.76
C VAL A 338 0.90 -7.15 27.77
N GLY A 339 0.89 -5.82 27.76
CA GLY A 339 1.65 -5.00 28.71
C GLY A 339 1.12 -5.09 30.15
N VAL A 340 -0.19 -5.32 30.32
CA VAL A 340 -0.81 -5.49 31.64
C VAL A 340 -0.53 -6.88 32.20
N ASP A 341 -0.66 -7.93 31.39
CA ASP A 341 -0.43 -9.32 31.82
C ASP A 341 1.02 -9.56 32.26
N SER A 342 1.98 -8.99 31.53
CA SER A 342 3.41 -9.07 31.87
C SER A 342 3.75 -8.38 33.20
N GLN A 343 3.12 -7.24 33.50
CA GLN A 343 3.30 -6.54 34.78
C GLN A 343 2.67 -7.29 35.96
N LEU A 344 1.51 -7.92 35.76
CA LEU A 344 0.86 -8.73 36.79
C LEU A 344 1.67 -10.00 37.13
N SER A 345 2.23 -10.67 36.11
CA SER A 345 3.11 -11.82 36.29
C SER A 345 4.43 -11.46 37.01
N ALA A 346 5.04 -10.32 36.67
CA ALA A 346 6.25 -9.85 37.36
C ALA A 346 6.00 -9.51 38.83
N ARG A 347 4.82 -8.94 39.16
CA ARG A 347 4.43 -8.64 40.54
C ARG A 347 4.13 -9.90 41.36
N SER A 348 3.50 -10.92 40.78
CA SER A 348 3.24 -12.18 41.51
C SER A 348 4.54 -12.96 41.77
N SER A 349 5.48 -12.97 40.82
CA SER A 349 6.79 -13.59 40.99
C SER A 349 7.63 -12.87 42.05
N SER A 350 7.60 -11.53 42.09
CA SER A 350 8.28 -10.74 43.14
C SER A 350 7.68 -10.98 44.53
N ALA A 351 6.36 -11.17 44.64
CA ALA A 351 5.70 -11.48 45.90
C ALA A 351 5.98 -12.90 46.41
N SER A 352 6.29 -13.85 45.52
CA SER A 352 6.62 -15.23 45.88
C SER A 352 8.07 -15.42 46.35
N MET A 353 8.99 -14.49 46.03
CA MET A 353 10.38 -14.54 46.51
C MET A 353 10.59 -13.90 47.89
N ILE A 354 9.54 -13.32 48.49
CA ILE A 354 9.59 -12.66 49.81
C ILE A 354 9.01 -13.57 50.93
N ARG A 355 8.79 -14.87 50.66
CA ARG A 355 8.37 -15.85 51.67
C ARG A 355 9.39 -16.96 51.79
#